data_AF-A0A8D2KXQ8-F1
#
_entry.id   AF-A0A8D2KXQ8-F1
#
_cell.length_a   1.000
_cell.length_b   1.000
_cell.length_c   1.000
_cell.angle_alpha   90.00
_cell.angle_beta   90.00
_cell.angle_gamma   90.00
#
_symmetry.space_group_name_H-M   'P 1'
#
loop_
_entity.id
_entity.type
_entity.pdbx_description
1 polymer ?
#
loop_
_entity_poly.entity_id
_entity_poly.type
_entity_poly.pdbx_seq_one_letter_code
_entity_poly.pdbx_strand_id
1 'polypeptide(L)'
;MAHPRISAQLPPHLDPTKAPVAFGRRALPKLNEELQAAELLTRQRALMALCDLVHDPENAYEAVRIGFLDNLKKLLLDENSTVRRKTTEVLYIMATHNIG
;
A
#
# COMPACT_ATOMS: atom_id res chain seq x y z
N MET A 1 7.29 -2.11 28.73
CA MET A 1 7.83 -1.74 27.41
C MET A 1 7.37 -0.32 27.12
N ALA A 2 8.30 0.64 26.97
CA ALA A 2 7.98 2.06 26.83
C ALA A 2 7.53 2.36 25.39
N HIS A 3 6.28 2.78 25.20
CA HIS A 3 5.82 3.34 23.93
C HIS A 3 6.31 4.79 23.84
N PRO A 4 6.91 5.23 22.71
CA PRO A 4 7.25 6.62 22.50
C PRO A 4 5.97 7.40 22.14
N ARG A 5 5.09 7.62 23.12
CA ARG A 5 3.92 8.51 23.01
C ARG A 5 4.27 9.82 23.73
N ILE A 6 4.85 10.76 22.99
CA ILE A 6 5.29 12.07 23.51
C ILE A 6 4.10 13.05 23.63
N SER A 7 2.94 12.75 23.04
CA SER A 7 1.72 13.56 23.18
C SER A 7 0.47 12.67 23.25
N ALA A 8 -0.49 13.05 24.09
CA ALA A 8 -1.80 12.41 24.21
C ALA A 8 -2.70 12.65 22.98
N GLN A 9 -2.32 13.58 22.10
CA GLN A 9 -3.07 13.99 20.92
C GLN A 9 -2.31 13.59 19.66
N LEU A 10 -3.02 13.03 18.66
CA LEU A 10 -2.45 12.84 17.33
C LEU A 10 -1.98 14.20 16.79
N PRO A 11 -0.85 14.27 16.08
CA PRO A 11 -0.46 15.47 15.33
C PRO A 11 -1.64 15.98 14.49
N PRO A 12 -1.92 17.29 14.49
CA PRO A 12 -3.15 17.87 13.92
C PRO A 12 -3.29 17.69 12.40
N HIS A 13 -2.29 17.14 11.71
CA HIS A 13 -2.24 16.95 10.26
C HIS A 13 -2.23 15.49 9.82
N LEU A 14 -2.50 14.53 10.71
CA LEU A 14 -2.66 13.13 10.32
C LEU A 14 -4.04 12.89 9.72
N ASP A 15 -4.10 12.95 8.39
CA ASP A 15 -5.27 12.52 7.63
C ASP A 15 -5.49 11.02 7.88
N PRO A 16 -6.60 10.62 8.52
CA PRO A 16 -6.90 9.21 8.80
C PRO A 16 -7.23 8.43 7.52
N THR A 17 -7.20 9.03 6.34
CA THR A 17 -7.38 8.31 5.07
C THR A 17 -6.05 8.03 4.36
N LYS A 18 -4.95 8.64 4.81
CA LYS A 18 -3.62 8.45 4.22
C LYS A 18 -2.83 7.36 4.94
N ALA A 19 -2.22 6.45 4.18
CA ALA A 19 -1.23 5.53 4.73
C ALA A 19 0.01 6.32 5.16
N PRO A 20 0.63 5.98 6.31
CA PRO A 20 1.94 6.49 6.66
C PRO A 20 3.01 5.80 5.79
N VAL A 21 3.18 6.29 4.56
CA VAL A 21 4.21 5.82 3.62
C VAL A 21 5.59 6.11 4.21
N ALA A 22 6.43 5.07 4.31
CA ALA A 22 7.82 5.26 4.74
C ALA A 22 8.63 6.03 3.70
N PHE A 23 9.64 6.78 4.14
CA PHE A 23 10.45 7.60 3.25
C PHE A 23 11.38 6.76 2.35
N GLY A 24 11.48 7.16 1.08
CA GLY A 24 12.43 6.61 0.10
C GLY A 24 12.28 5.10 -0.13
N ARG A 25 13.40 4.38 -0.16
CA ARG A 25 13.45 2.93 -0.47
C ARG A 25 12.66 2.03 0.49
N ARG A 26 12.22 2.55 1.65
CA ARG A 26 11.39 1.81 2.60
C ARG A 26 9.89 1.92 2.35
N ALA A 27 9.46 2.80 1.44
CA ALA A 27 8.05 2.97 1.10
C ALA A 27 7.40 1.64 0.71
N LEU A 28 7.93 0.97 -0.32
CA LEU A 28 7.38 -0.27 -0.84
C LEU A 28 7.47 -1.45 0.14
N PRO A 29 8.62 -1.77 0.77
CA PRO A 29 8.67 -2.87 1.75
C PRO A 29 7.66 -2.73 2.88
N LYS A 30 7.51 -1.51 3.43
CA LYS A 30 6.55 -1.25 4.50
C LYS A 30 5.10 -1.39 4.02
N LEU A 31 4.76 -0.87 2.84
CA LEU A 31 3.43 -1.06 2.28
C LEU A 31 3.12 -2.54 2.06
N ASN A 32 4.11 -3.35 1.67
CA ASN A 32 3.92 -4.78 1.49
C ASN A 32 3.52 -5.50 2.80
N GLU A 33 4.10 -5.07 3.93
CA GLU A 33 3.72 -5.55 5.27
C GLU A 33 2.30 -5.08 5.64
N GLU A 34 1.98 -3.80 5.40
CA GLU A 34 0.68 -3.21 5.73
C GLU A 34 -0.47 -3.82 4.89
N LEU A 35 -0.20 -4.26 3.66
CA LEU A 35 -1.17 -4.99 2.83
C LEU A 35 -1.62 -6.33 3.44
N GLN A 36 -0.80 -6.92 4.32
CA GLN A 36 -1.13 -8.16 5.02
C GLN A 36 -1.73 -7.91 6.42
N ALA A 37 -1.92 -6.65 6.82
CA ALA A 37 -2.47 -6.32 8.13
C ALA A 37 -3.89 -6.89 8.29
N ALA A 38 -4.21 -7.38 9.49
CA ALA A 38 -5.56 -7.86 9.81
C ALA A 38 -6.60 -6.73 9.76
N GLU A 39 -6.19 -5.51 10.08
CA GLU A 39 -7.03 -4.32 10.06
C GLU A 39 -7.35 -3.87 8.63
N LEU A 40 -8.64 -3.86 8.28
CA LEU A 40 -9.12 -3.48 6.96
C LEU A 40 -8.67 -2.07 6.54
N LEU A 41 -8.76 -1.11 7.46
CA LEU A 41 -8.41 0.29 7.16
C LEU A 41 -6.92 0.42 6.82
N THR A 42 -6.05 -0.33 7.48
CA THR A 42 -4.62 -0.37 7.17
C THR A 42 -4.36 -0.94 5.77
N ARG A 43 -5.02 -2.05 5.40
CA ARG A 43 -4.93 -2.59 4.02
C ARG A 43 -5.42 -1.60 2.97
N GLN A 44 -6.56 -0.95 3.21
CA GLN A 44 -7.14 0.02 2.27
C GLN A 44 -6.21 1.22 2.07
N ARG A 45 -5.69 1.79 3.16
CA ARG A 45 -4.71 2.89 3.10
C ARG A 45 -3.45 2.48 2.35
N ALA A 46 -2.94 1.28 2.61
CA ALA A 46 -1.75 0.76 1.94
C ALA A 46 -1.99 0.57 0.44
N LEU A 47 -3.16 0.07 0.02
CA LEU A 47 -3.55 -0.03 -1.38
C LEU A 47 -3.67 1.33 -2.07
N MET A 48 -4.23 2.33 -1.39
CA MET A 48 -4.31 3.69 -1.93
C MET A 48 -2.91 4.27 -2.18
N ALA A 49 -2.01 4.17 -1.19
CA ALA A 49 -0.64 4.63 -1.34
C ALA A 49 0.14 3.83 -2.40
N LEU A 50 -0.08 2.52 -2.49
CA LEU A 50 0.52 1.72 -3.55
C LEU A 50 0.05 2.18 -4.92
N CYS A 51 -1.24 2.43 -5.09
CA CYS A 51 -1.82 2.95 -6.33
C CYS A 51 -1.14 4.26 -6.75
N ASP A 52 -0.95 5.20 -5.83
CA ASP A 52 -0.25 6.47 -6.11
C ASP A 52 1.21 6.24 -6.52
N LEU A 53 1.92 5.31 -5.87
CA LEU A 53 3.33 5.02 -6.15
C LEU A 53 3.54 4.31 -7.50
N VAL A 54 2.72 3.33 -7.85
CA VAL A 54 2.92 2.50 -9.06
C VAL A 54 2.60 3.21 -10.36
N HIS A 55 2.07 4.44 -10.32
CA HIS A 55 1.99 5.31 -11.51
C HIS A 55 3.39 5.71 -12.03
N ASP A 56 4.40 5.65 -11.17
CA ASP A 56 5.80 5.75 -11.56
C ASP A 56 6.32 4.36 -11.99
N PRO A 57 6.79 4.19 -13.24
CA PRO A 57 7.27 2.90 -13.73
C PRO A 57 8.44 2.34 -12.91
N GLU A 58 9.29 3.18 -12.31
CA GLU A 58 10.40 2.70 -11.46
C GLU A 58 9.85 2.02 -10.21
N ASN A 59 8.86 2.63 -9.56
CA ASN A 59 8.19 2.03 -8.39
C ASN A 59 7.39 0.78 -8.77
N ALA A 60 6.77 0.75 -9.96
CA ALA A 60 6.08 -0.44 -10.45
C ALA A 60 7.06 -1.62 -10.62
N TYR A 61 8.23 -1.38 -11.25
CA TYR A 61 9.26 -2.40 -11.40
C TYR A 61 9.81 -2.88 -10.06
N GLU A 62 10.09 -1.95 -9.15
CA GLU A 62 10.56 -2.28 -7.80
C GLU A 62 9.51 -3.07 -6.99
N ALA A 63 8.22 -2.75 -7.14
CA ALA A 63 7.15 -3.51 -6.50
C ALA A 63 7.09 -4.96 -7.00
N VAL A 64 7.27 -5.19 -8.31
CA VAL A 64 7.41 -6.55 -8.87
C VAL A 64 8.64 -7.24 -8.28
N ARG A 65 9.79 -6.55 -8.24
CA ARG A 65 11.06 -7.09 -7.70
C ARG A 65 10.96 -7.51 -6.23
N ILE A 66 10.17 -6.79 -5.44
CA ILE A 66 9.94 -7.07 -4.01
C ILE A 66 8.89 -8.19 -3.79
N GLY A 67 8.16 -8.59 -4.84
CA GLY A 67 7.19 -9.69 -4.77
C GLY A 67 5.77 -9.26 -4.38
N PHE A 68 5.37 -8.02 -4.69
CA PHE A 68 4.01 -7.55 -4.41
C PHE A 68 2.91 -8.38 -5.09
N LEU A 69 3.21 -8.97 -6.25
CA LEU A 69 2.23 -9.71 -7.05
C LEU A 69 1.60 -10.88 -6.29
N ASP A 70 2.36 -11.57 -5.44
CA ASP A 70 1.84 -12.67 -4.62
C ASP A 70 0.80 -12.20 -3.60
N ASN A 71 1.01 -11.00 -3.05
CA ASN A 71 0.07 -10.38 -2.11
C ASN A 71 -1.15 -9.82 -2.83
N LEU A 72 -0.97 -9.15 -3.97
CA LEU A 72 -2.08 -8.64 -4.78
C LEU A 72 -3.00 -9.78 -5.24
N LYS A 73 -2.44 -10.93 -5.63
CA LYS A 73 -3.24 -12.13 -5.97
C LYS A 73 -4.14 -12.60 -4.83
N LYS A 74 -3.66 -12.55 -3.58
CA LYS A 74 -4.47 -12.89 -2.40
C LYS A 74 -5.56 -11.85 -2.15
N LEU A 75 -5.25 -10.57 -2.32
CA LEU A 75 -6.19 -9.46 -2.09
C LEU A 75 -7.34 -9.41 -3.11
N LEU A 76 -7.17 -10.00 -4.31
CA LEU A 76 -8.27 -10.20 -5.25
C LEU A 76 -9.40 -11.09 -4.68
N LEU A 77 -9.11 -11.89 -3.66
CA LEU A 77 -10.07 -12.75 -2.96
C LEU A 77 -10.53 -12.17 -1.61
N ASP A 78 -10.12 -10.95 -1.25
CA ASP A 78 -10.53 -10.31 0.01
C ASP A 78 -12.06 -10.13 0.05
N GLU A 79 -12.68 -10.28 1.20
CA GLU A 79 -14.13 -10.14 1.39
C GLU A 79 -14.62 -8.72 1.07
N ASN A 80 -13.77 -7.72 1.29
CA ASN A 80 -14.09 -6.31 1.06
C ASN A 80 -14.00 -5.94 -0.42
N SER A 81 -15.09 -5.39 -0.97
CA SER A 81 -15.17 -4.97 -2.36
C SER A 81 -14.20 -3.84 -2.73
N THR A 82 -13.95 -2.90 -1.81
CA THR A 82 -13.01 -1.79 -2.03
C THR A 82 -11.59 -2.30 -2.18
N VAL A 83 -11.19 -3.26 -1.35
CA VAL A 83 -9.88 -3.93 -1.44
C VAL A 83 -9.74 -4.58 -2.82
N ARG A 84 -10.69 -5.44 -3.22
CA ARG A 84 -10.65 -6.09 -4.54
C ARG A 84 -10.58 -5.10 -5.71
N ARG A 85 -11.39 -4.04 -5.67
CA ARG A 85 -11.41 -3.00 -6.70
C ARG A 85 -10.06 -2.30 -6.82
N LYS A 86 -9.50 -1.85 -5.69
CA LYS A 86 -8.21 -1.14 -5.68
C LYS A 86 -7.04 -2.04 -6.04
N THR A 87 -7.07 -3.31 -5.63
CA THR A 87 -6.09 -4.31 -6.09
C THR A 87 -6.12 -4.48 -7.61
N THR A 88 -7.31 -4.53 -8.22
CA THR A 88 -7.45 -4.63 -9.68
C THR A 88 -6.91 -3.39 -10.39
N GLU A 89 -7.14 -2.20 -9.83
CA GLU A 89 -6.61 -0.93 -10.34
C GLU A 89 -5.08 -0.90 -10.32
N VAL A 90 -4.46 -1.31 -9.21
CA VAL A 90 -2.99 -1.43 -9.11
C VAL A 90 -2.44 -2.39 -10.17
N LEU A 91 -3.06 -3.57 -10.32
CA LEU A 91 -2.64 -4.55 -11.31
C LEU A 91 -2.77 -4.01 -12.74
N TYR A 92 -3.84 -3.26 -13.03
CA TYR A 92 -4.04 -2.61 -14.32
C TYR A 92 -2.92 -1.60 -14.62
N ILE A 93 -2.63 -0.69 -13.68
CA ILE A 93 -1.55 0.31 -13.84
C ILE A 93 -0.20 -0.38 -14.09
N MET A 94 0.15 -1.34 -13.24
CA MET A 94 1.41 -2.09 -13.38
C MET A 94 1.50 -2.83 -14.72
N ALA A 95 0.41 -3.43 -15.20
CA ALA A 95 0.38 -4.10 -16.50
C ALA A 95 0.53 -3.12 -17.67
N THR A 96 -0.01 -1.90 -17.57
CA THR A 96 0.12 -0.89 -18.63
C THR A 96 1.54 -0.36 -18.80
N HIS A 97 2.36 -0.35 -17.74
CA HIS A 97 3.78 0.04 -17.84
C HIS A 97 4.62 -0.94 -18.67
N ASN A 98 4.17 -2.19 -18.84
CA ASN A 98 4.90 -3.22 -19.60
C ASN A 98 4.66 -3.14 -21.12
N ILE A 99 3.89 -2.17 -21.61
CA ILE A 99 3.50 -2.01 -23.03
C ILE A 99 4.34 -0.92 -23.74
N GLY A 100 5.53 -0.60 -23.21
CA GLY A 100 6.45 0.41 -23.76
C GLY A 100 7.58 -0.17 -24.59
#